data_AF-A0A953ERP4-F1
#
_entry.id   AF-A0A953ERP4-F1
#
_cell.length_a   1.000
_cell.length_b   1.000
_cell.length_c   1.000
_cell.angle_alpha   90.00
_cell.angle_beta   90.00
_cell.angle_gamma   90.00
#
_symmetry.space_group_name_H-M   'P 1'
#
loop_
_entity.id
_entity.type
_entity.pdbx_description
1 polymer ?
#
loop_
_entity_poly.entity_id
_entity_poly.type
_entity_poly.pdbx_seq_one_letter_code
_entity_poly.pdbx_strand_id
1 'polypeptide(L)' 'MDATRVDSYLWAIRLYKTRSAATDACKGGHVRVNGHPAKAATKVKVGDRI' A
#
# COMPACT_ATOMS: atom_id res chain seq x y z
N MET A 1 12.93 11.67 5.59
CA MET A 1 11.76 10.88 6.04
C MET A 1 11.69 9.66 5.15
N ASP A 2 11.90 8.47 5.71
CA ASP A 2 11.88 7.23 4.94
C ASP A 2 10.46 6.93 4.44
N ALA A 3 10.35 6.72 3.13
CA ALA A 3 9.11 6.34 2.48
C ALA A 3 9.19 4.85 2.11
N THR A 4 8.15 4.10 2.45
CA THR A 4 8.06 2.65 2.14
C THR A 4 7.04 2.39 1.05
N ARG A 5 7.06 1.21 0.45
CA ARG A 5 6.04 0.81 -0.53
C ARG A 5 4.71 0.54 0.15
N VAL A 6 3.61 0.88 -0.50
CA VAL A 6 2.26 0.64 0.02
C VAL A 6 2.00 -0.86 0.26
N ASP A 7 2.46 -1.75 -0.62
CA ASP A 7 2.29 -3.20 -0.43
C ASP A 7 3.01 -3.73 0.83
N SER A 8 4.21 -3.21 1.09
CA SER A 8 5.01 -3.53 2.25
C SER A 8 4.41 -2.96 3.52
N TYR A 9 3.89 -1.72 3.47
CA TYR A 9 3.22 -1.07 4.59
C TYR A 9 1.94 -1.83 5.00
N LEU A 10 1.08 -2.12 4.03
CA LEU A 10 -0.20 -2.81 4.24
C LEU A 10 -0.02 -4.22 4.84
N TRP A 11 1.04 -4.91 4.44
CA TRP A 11 1.42 -6.17 5.08
C TRP A 11 2.00 -5.96 6.49
N ALA A 12 2.87 -4.97 6.70
CA ALA A 12 3.49 -4.70 7.99
C ALA A 12 2.45 -4.37 9.07
N ILE A 13 1.41 -3.58 8.73
CA ILE A 13 0.30 -3.27 9.64
C ILE A 13 -0.75 -4.39 9.74
N ARG A 14 -0.51 -5.53 9.07
CA ARG A 14 -1.39 -6.70 9.05
C ARG A 14 -2.79 -6.46 8.48
N LEU A 15 -2.98 -5.42 7.65
CA LEU A 15 -4.20 -5.29 6.85
C LEU A 15 -4.33 -6.47 5.86
N TYR A 16 -3.20 -6.98 5.38
CA TYR A 16 -3.13 -8.23 4.61
C TYR A 16 -2.19 -9.23 5.29
N LYS A 17 -2.56 -10.52 5.23
CA LYS A 17 -1.80 -11.63 5.84
C LYS A 17 -0.41 -11.81 5.22
N THR A 18 -0.27 -11.55 3.92
CA THR A 18 0.99 -11.65 3.18
C THR A 18 1.21 -10.43 2.31
N ARG A 19 2.48 -10.13 1.98
CA ARG A 19 2.82 -9.03 1.06
C ARG A 19 2.28 -9.27 -0.37
N SER A 20 2.20 -10.52 -0.81
CA SER A 20 1.60 -10.86 -2.11
C SER A 20 0.11 -10.49 -2.15
N ALA A 21 -0.64 -10.78 -1.07
CA ALA A 21 -2.05 -10.38 -1.01
C ALA A 21 -2.24 -8.85 -1.05
N ALA A 22 -1.37 -8.08 -0.37
CA ALA A 22 -1.38 -6.62 -0.49
C ALA A 22 -1.04 -6.15 -1.92
N THR A 23 -0.12 -6.83 -2.60
CA THR A 23 0.25 -6.55 -4.00
C THR A 23 -0.94 -6.79 -4.93
N ASP A 24 -1.65 -7.91 -4.75
CA ASP A 24 -2.81 -8.26 -5.56
C ASP A 24 -3.97 -7.28 -5.32
N ALA A 25 -4.16 -6.82 -4.07
CA ALA A 25 -5.13 -5.77 -3.77
C ALA A 25 -4.81 -4.44 -4.48
N CYS A 26 -3.53 -4.05 -4.56
CA CYS A 26 -3.11 -2.88 -5.32
C CYS A 26 -3.39 -3.06 -6.82
N LYS A 27 -3.05 -4.23 -7.39
CA LYS A 27 -3.30 -4.55 -8.80
C LYS A 27 -4.80 -4.58 -9.15
N GLY A 28 -5.63 -5.07 -8.23
CA GLY A 28 -7.09 -5.10 -8.35
C GLY A 28 -7.76 -3.73 -8.19
N GLY A 29 -7.00 -2.66 -7.88
CA GLY A 29 -7.54 -1.32 -7.71
C GLY A 29 -8.24 -1.09 -6.37
N HIS A 30 -8.06 -1.99 -5.39
CA HIS A 30 -8.66 -1.86 -4.05
C HIS A 30 -7.94 -0.87 -3.14
N VAL A 31 -6.71 -0.50 -3.48
CA VAL A 31 -5.87 0.40 -2.68
C VAL A 31 -5.76 1.74 -3.39
N ARG A 32 -6.00 2.81 -2.64
CA ARG A 32 -5.76 4.19 -3.07
C ARG A 32 -4.75 4.85 -2.13
N VAL A 33 -3.99 5.81 -2.61
CA VAL A 33 -3.17 6.69 -1.77
C VAL A 33 -3.58 8.10 -2.10
N ASN A 34 -4.02 8.86 -1.09
CA ASN A 34 -4.54 10.22 -1.21
C ASN A 34 -5.63 10.34 -2.29
N GLY A 35 -6.50 9.32 -2.38
CA GLY A 35 -7.62 9.28 -3.34
C GLY A 35 -7.28 8.73 -4.72
N HIS A 36 -6.01 8.51 -5.06
CA HIS A 36 -5.60 8.00 -6.36
C HIS A 36 -5.28 6.49 -6.31
N PRO A 37 -5.62 5.70 -7.36
CA PRO A 37 -5.25 4.29 -7.42
C PRO A 37 -3.75 4.06 -7.21
N ALA A 38 -3.39 3.12 -6.35
CA ALA A 38 -2.00 2.88 -5.98
C ALA A 38 -1.45 1.63 -6.67
N LYS A 39 -0.29 1.77 -7.32
CA LYS A 39 0.54 0.61 -7.69
C LYS A 39 1.14 0.04 -6.40
N ALA A 40 1.43 -1.26 -6.38
CA ALA A 40 2.07 -1.90 -5.21
C ALA A 40 3.38 -1.21 -4.77
N ALA A 41 4.11 -0.61 -5.72
CA ALA A 41 5.35 0.12 -5.49
C ALA A 41 5.17 1.59 -5.08
N THR A 42 3.94 2.11 -5.02
CA THR A 42 3.68 3.50 -4.62
C THR A 42 4.29 3.75 -3.24
N LYS A 43 5.10 4.80 -3.13
CA LYS A 43 5.74 5.19 -1.88
C LYS A 43 4.72 5.90 -0.99
N VAL A 44 4.61 5.46 0.26
CA VAL A 44 3.82 6.08 1.31
C VAL A 44 4.74 6.62 2.40
N LYS A 45 4.33 7.76 2.97
CA LYS A 45 4.99 8.43 4.09
C LYS A 45 3.95 8.81 5.14
N VAL A 46 4.43 9.19 6.33
CA VAL A 46 3.56 9.70 7.39
C VAL A 46 2.75 10.89 6.88
N GLY A 47 1.45 10.88 7.14
CA GLY A 47 0.49 11.88 6.66
C GLY A 47 -0.28 11.48 5.39
N ASP A 48 0.19 10.48 4.64
CA ASP A 48 -0.58 9.94 3.52
C ASP A 48 -1.82 9.18 4.03
N ARG A 49 -2.93 9.32 3.29
CA ARG A 49 -4.14 8.52 3.50
C ARG A 49 -4.14 7.34 2.54
N ILE A 50 -4.33 6.14 3.08
CA ILE A 50 -4.41 4.87 2.33
C ILE A 50 -5.85 4.35 2.43
#